data_AF-A0AA38WF00-F1
#
_entry.id   AF-A0AA38WF00-F1
#
_cell.length_a   1.000
_cell.length_b   1.000
_cell.length_c   1.000
_cell.angle_alpha   90.00
_cell.angle_beta   90.00
_cell.angle_gamma   90.00
#
_symmetry.space_group_name_H-M   'P 1'
#
loop_
_entity.id
_entity.type
_entity.pdbx_description
1 polymer ?
#
loop_
_entity_poly.entity_id
_entity_poly.type
_entity_poly.pdbx_seq_one_letter_code
_entity_poly.pdbx_strand_id
1 'polypeptide(L)'
;MKDLGKTKICLGLQIEHLKYGILVLKKFYMDKSHPLSTPMVVRSLDVEEDPFRPPTADEDILGPEVPYLSAIGALMFLAGHTRPDISFYLNLLARYSSCPTKRHWNGVKQIFRYLQGTKDLGLYFANPSKGSLYGFADTGYLSDPHIGRSQTGYVFTMGGTAISWRSTKQTMTATSSNHAEILAIHEASRECVWLRNVIQHIRGSCGIISDKEPPTVLYEDNAACITQLKEGYIKGDRTKHILPKFFFTHDLQKSGDISVASSFRLIRDIGMRRLKDLKGRKYALHSFSHDHGFIPLGFPDKS
;
A
#
# COMPACT_ATOMS: atom_id res chain seq x y z
N MET A 1 26.15 -18.87 14.96
CA MET A 1 25.63 -18.35 13.68
C MET A 1 26.82 -17.79 12.91
N LYS A 2 27.13 -18.29 11.71
CA LYS A 2 28.26 -17.78 10.91
C LYS A 2 27.87 -16.44 10.28
N ASP A 3 28.70 -15.43 10.47
CA ASP A 3 28.59 -14.18 9.72
C ASP A 3 28.96 -14.45 8.26
N LEU A 4 27.99 -14.24 7.36
CA LEU A 4 28.15 -14.44 5.91
C LEU A 4 28.65 -13.17 5.20
N GLY A 5 28.96 -12.11 5.95
CA GLY A 5 29.35 -10.83 5.41
C GLY A 5 28.18 -10.10 4.74
N LYS A 6 28.50 -9.03 3.99
CA LYS A 6 27.48 -8.19 3.33
C LYS A 6 26.80 -8.95 2.18
N THR A 7 25.48 -9.10 2.26
CA THR A 7 24.64 -9.73 1.23
C THR A 7 24.85 -9.07 -0.12
N LYS A 8 25.33 -9.82 -1.11
CA LYS A 8 25.55 -9.35 -2.49
C LYS A 8 24.38 -9.67 -3.43
N ILE A 9 23.65 -10.75 -3.15
CA ILE A 9 22.48 -11.19 -3.92
C ILE A 9 21.45 -11.73 -2.93
N CYS A 10 20.21 -11.28 -3.02
CA CYS A 10 19.08 -11.84 -2.28
C CYS A 10 17.90 -12.02 -3.23
N LEU A 11 17.35 -13.24 -3.32
CA LEU A 11 16.18 -13.54 -4.15
C LEU A 11 16.30 -13.07 -5.62
N GLY A 12 17.49 -13.21 -6.21
CA GLY A 12 17.76 -12.82 -7.60
C GLY A 12 18.04 -11.32 -7.81
N LEU A 13 18.14 -10.54 -6.73
CA LEU A 13 18.46 -9.11 -6.79
C LEU A 13 19.88 -8.87 -6.30
N GLN A 14 20.68 -8.26 -7.15
CA GLN A 14 22.03 -7.83 -6.81
C GLN A 14 21.95 -6.61 -5.87
N ILE A 15 22.52 -6.73 -4.69
CA ILE A 15 22.54 -5.71 -3.64
C ILE A 15 23.94 -5.10 -3.61
N GLU A 16 24.04 -3.85 -4.07
CA GLU A 16 25.24 -3.04 -3.87
C GLU A 16 25.05 -2.13 -2.66
N HIS A 17 25.95 -2.29 -1.69
CA HIS A 17 25.98 -1.51 -0.45
C HIS A 17 26.61 -0.13 -0.73
N LEU A 18 25.85 0.76 -1.35
CA LEU A 18 26.24 2.15 -1.56
C LEU A 18 26.02 2.97 -0.27
N LYS A 19 26.92 3.93 0.03
CA LYS A 19 26.75 4.89 1.14
C LYS A 19 25.45 5.70 1.09
N TYR A 20 24.76 5.74 -0.07
CA TYR A 20 23.56 6.55 -0.32
C TYR A 20 22.41 5.82 -1.02
N GLY A 21 22.50 4.49 -1.15
CA GLY A 21 21.43 3.67 -1.73
C GLY A 21 21.10 3.89 -3.22
N ILE A 22 20.34 2.92 -3.75
CA ILE A 22 19.68 2.83 -5.05
C ILE A 22 20.52 2.36 -6.26
N LEU A 23 20.57 1.03 -6.40
CA LEU A 23 21.03 0.30 -7.59
C LEU A 23 19.97 0.28 -8.72
N VAL A 24 18.68 0.40 -8.39
CA VAL A 24 17.58 0.30 -9.37
C VAL A 24 17.59 1.46 -10.37
N LEU A 25 17.84 2.70 -9.94
CA LEU A 25 17.78 3.87 -10.82
C LEU A 25 18.89 3.88 -11.88
N LYS A 26 20.10 3.47 -11.51
CA LYS A 26 21.23 3.40 -12.46
C LYS A 26 20.97 2.40 -13.59
N LYS A 27 20.39 1.23 -13.27
CA LYS A 27 20.05 0.20 -14.26
C LYS A 27 19.14 0.71 -15.38
N PHE A 28 18.26 1.67 -15.09
CA PHE A 28 17.33 2.24 -16.05
C PHE A 28 17.72 3.65 -16.51
N TYR A 29 18.96 4.10 -16.25
CA TYR A 29 19.46 5.43 -16.59
C TYR A 29 18.65 6.60 -15.99
N MET A 30 18.10 6.39 -14.79
CA MET A 30 17.25 7.35 -14.07
C MET A 30 17.94 8.00 -12.87
N ASP A 31 19.21 7.69 -12.61
CA ASP A 31 19.99 8.19 -11.46
C ASP A 31 20.32 9.69 -11.53
N LYS A 32 20.25 10.29 -12.73
CA LYS A 32 20.40 11.72 -12.99
C LYS A 32 19.09 12.40 -13.40
N SER A 33 17.96 11.71 -13.28
CA SER A 33 16.66 12.26 -13.66
C SER A 33 16.25 13.42 -12.74
N HIS A 34 15.43 14.34 -13.26
CA HIS A 34 14.86 15.42 -12.44
C HIS A 34 13.89 14.81 -11.41
N PRO A 35 14.08 15.04 -10.10
CA PRO A 35 13.25 14.44 -9.07
C PRO A 35 11.79 14.94 -9.12
N LEU A 36 10.85 14.11 -8.67
CA LEU A 36 9.45 14.50 -8.48
C LEU A 36 9.03 14.26 -7.04
N SER A 37 8.05 15.03 -6.57
CA SER A 37 7.49 14.92 -5.21
C SER A 37 6.34 13.92 -5.10
N THR A 38 5.72 13.52 -6.22
CA THR A 38 4.62 12.56 -6.25
C THR A 38 4.98 11.33 -7.07
N PRO A 39 4.56 10.14 -6.64
CA PRO A 39 4.78 8.91 -7.41
C PRO A 39 3.97 8.90 -8.70
N MET A 40 2.78 9.52 -8.71
CA MET A 40 1.78 9.43 -9.77
C MET A 40 1.28 10.82 -10.19
N VAL A 41 0.92 10.98 -11.47
CA VAL A 41 0.17 12.15 -11.97
C VAL A 41 -1.27 12.05 -11.46
N VAL A 42 -1.97 13.18 -11.34
CA VAL A 42 -3.42 13.17 -11.09
C VAL A 42 -4.10 12.32 -12.16
N ARG A 43 -4.96 11.41 -11.72
CA ARG A 43 -5.61 10.44 -12.59
C ARG A 43 -7.09 10.80 -12.71
N SER A 44 -7.57 10.95 -13.95
CA SER A 44 -9.01 11.01 -14.19
C SER A 44 -9.63 9.62 -14.06
N LEU A 45 -10.80 9.54 -13.42
CA LEU A 45 -11.65 8.34 -13.44
C LEU A 45 -12.63 8.34 -14.61
N ASP A 46 -12.64 9.40 -15.42
CA ASP A 46 -13.26 9.37 -16.73
C ASP A 46 -12.46 8.43 -17.65
N VAL A 47 -13.16 7.52 -18.32
CA VAL A 47 -12.59 6.48 -19.18
C VAL A 47 -11.75 7.08 -20.31
N GLU A 48 -12.21 8.18 -20.90
CA GLU A 48 -11.56 8.81 -22.05
C GLU A 48 -10.33 9.62 -21.63
N GLU A 49 -10.37 10.21 -20.43
CA GLU A 49 -9.32 11.07 -19.89
C GLU A 49 -8.34 10.31 -18.96
N ASP A 50 -8.51 8.99 -18.77
CA ASP A 50 -7.61 8.21 -17.93
C ASP A 50 -6.22 8.11 -18.60
N PRO A 51 -5.17 8.75 -18.02
CA PRO A 51 -3.82 8.70 -18.61
C PRO A 51 -3.24 7.28 -18.66
N PHE A 52 -3.83 6.34 -17.91
CA PHE A 52 -3.43 4.94 -17.81
C PHE A 52 -4.46 3.99 -18.45
N ARG A 53 -5.33 4.49 -19.34
CA ARG A 53 -6.28 3.68 -20.10
C ARG A 53 -5.59 2.57 -20.90
N PRO A 54 -6.29 1.46 -21.20
CA PRO A 54 -5.80 0.41 -22.09
C PRO A 54 -5.27 0.96 -23.43
N PRO A 55 -4.37 0.22 -24.10
CA PRO A 55 -3.90 0.60 -25.44
C PRO A 55 -5.08 0.73 -26.42
N THR A 56 -5.10 1.81 -27.21
CA THR A 56 -6.00 1.91 -28.37
C THR A 56 -5.34 1.37 -29.64
N ALA A 57 -6.15 1.08 -30.66
CA ALA A 57 -5.68 0.56 -31.95
C ALA A 57 -4.62 1.46 -32.61
N ASP A 58 -4.69 2.78 -32.37
CA ASP A 58 -3.77 3.78 -32.94
C ASP A 58 -2.50 3.99 -32.10
N GLU A 59 -2.33 3.30 -30.97
CA GLU A 59 -1.15 3.45 -30.12
C GLU A 59 -0.12 2.35 -30.35
N ASP A 60 1.13 2.75 -30.54
CA ASP A 60 2.24 1.82 -30.62
C ASP A 60 2.47 1.09 -29.29
N ILE A 61 2.39 -0.24 -29.36
CA ILE A 61 2.84 -1.12 -28.28
C ILE A 61 4.37 -1.11 -28.29
N LEU A 62 4.96 -0.88 -27.12
CA LEU A 62 6.41 -0.86 -26.96
C LEU A 62 6.95 -2.28 -27.13
N GLY A 63 8.01 -2.39 -27.92
CA GLY A 63 8.69 -3.66 -28.16
C GLY A 63 9.67 -4.01 -27.03
N PRO A 64 10.39 -5.13 -27.19
CA PRO A 64 11.33 -5.65 -26.19
C PRO A 64 12.53 -4.73 -25.93
N GLU A 65 12.80 -3.76 -26.81
CA GLU A 65 13.84 -2.73 -26.64
C GLU A 65 13.58 -1.82 -25.43
N VAL A 66 12.31 -1.66 -25.03
CA VAL A 66 11.96 -0.96 -23.81
C VAL A 66 11.86 -1.99 -22.68
N PRO A 67 12.71 -1.90 -21.62
CA PRO A 67 12.77 -2.92 -20.57
C PRO A 67 11.61 -2.77 -19.55
N TYR A 68 10.37 -2.71 -20.02
CA TYR A 68 9.17 -2.45 -19.23
C TYR A 68 8.97 -3.49 -18.13
N LEU A 69 8.92 -4.78 -18.50
CA LEU A 69 8.78 -5.90 -17.56
C LEU A 69 9.90 -5.93 -16.52
N SER A 70 11.15 -5.66 -16.95
CA SER A 70 12.29 -5.62 -16.03
C SER A 70 12.15 -4.47 -15.03
N ALA A 71 11.66 -3.32 -15.47
CA ALA A 71 11.40 -2.17 -14.61
C ALA A 71 10.25 -2.44 -13.62
N ILE A 72 9.14 -3.03 -14.08
CA ILE A 72 8.03 -3.45 -13.21
C ILE A 72 8.53 -4.43 -12.14
N GLY A 73 9.32 -5.45 -12.52
CA GLY A 73 9.87 -6.40 -11.56
C GLY A 73 10.79 -5.75 -10.51
N ALA A 74 11.68 -4.84 -10.94
CA ALA A 74 12.56 -4.11 -10.04
C ALA A 74 11.79 -3.19 -9.07
N LEU A 75 10.77 -2.49 -9.59
CA LEU A 75 9.90 -1.65 -8.78
C LEU A 75 9.01 -2.48 -7.84
N MET A 76 8.59 -3.68 -8.25
CA MET A 76 7.76 -4.58 -7.44
C MET A 76 8.52 -5.10 -6.23
N PHE A 77 9.82 -5.35 -6.39
CA PHE A 77 10.66 -5.63 -5.24
C PHE A 77 10.72 -4.44 -4.27
N LEU A 78 10.97 -3.22 -4.76
CA LEU A 78 11.00 -2.04 -3.89
C LEU A 78 9.65 -1.85 -3.18
N ALA A 79 8.55 -1.91 -3.93
CA ALA A 79 7.20 -1.77 -3.43
C ALA A 79 6.88 -2.79 -2.34
N GLY A 80 7.27 -4.05 -2.52
CA GLY A 80 7.00 -5.13 -1.57
C GLY A 80 7.86 -5.13 -0.30
N HIS A 81 8.99 -4.43 -0.28
CA HIS A 81 9.96 -4.56 0.83
C HIS A 81 10.33 -3.25 1.53
N THR A 82 10.37 -2.13 0.80
CA THR A 82 10.96 -0.87 1.32
C THR A 82 10.16 0.37 0.98
N ARG A 83 9.33 0.31 -0.06
CA ARG A 83 8.61 1.46 -0.62
C ARG A 83 7.10 1.20 -0.79
N PRO A 84 6.34 0.94 0.30
CA PRO A 84 4.88 0.82 0.24
C PRO A 84 4.17 1.95 -0.51
N ASP A 85 4.71 3.16 -0.45
CA ASP A 85 4.17 4.39 -1.06
C ASP A 85 4.05 4.34 -2.59
N ILE A 86 4.83 3.51 -3.28
CA ILE A 86 4.71 3.32 -4.74
C ILE A 86 3.76 2.16 -5.13
N SER A 87 3.26 1.39 -4.16
CA SER A 87 2.51 0.15 -4.41
C SER A 87 1.26 0.37 -5.26
N PHE A 88 0.52 1.46 -5.03
CA PHE A 88 -0.70 1.76 -5.81
C PHE A 88 -0.40 1.81 -7.30
N TYR A 89 0.50 2.73 -7.63
CA TYR A 89 0.73 3.16 -8.98
C TYR A 89 1.48 2.10 -9.76
N LEU A 90 2.41 1.41 -9.09
CA LEU A 90 3.03 0.24 -9.67
C LEU A 90 2.00 -0.85 -10.04
N ASN A 91 1.04 -1.16 -9.15
CA ASN A 91 0.01 -2.15 -9.45
C ASN A 91 -0.92 -1.73 -10.59
N LEU A 92 -1.11 -0.43 -10.81
CA LEU A 92 -1.83 0.06 -11.99
C LEU A 92 -1.03 -0.19 -13.27
N LEU A 93 0.24 0.20 -13.29
CA LEU A 93 1.13 0.04 -14.45
C LEU A 93 1.42 -1.44 -14.78
N ALA A 94 1.54 -2.30 -13.76
CA ALA A 94 1.80 -3.72 -13.93
C ALA A 94 0.70 -4.45 -14.72
N ARG A 95 -0.53 -3.91 -14.79
CA ARG A 95 -1.65 -4.48 -15.57
C ARG A 95 -1.36 -4.55 -17.06
N TYR A 96 -0.53 -3.62 -17.56
CA TYR A 96 -0.21 -3.48 -18.98
C TYR A 96 1.12 -4.11 -19.35
N SER A 97 1.60 -5.07 -18.54
CA SER A 97 2.87 -5.75 -18.72
C SER A 97 2.99 -6.54 -20.02
N SER A 98 1.87 -7.00 -20.60
CA SER A 98 1.85 -7.73 -21.87
C SER A 98 1.88 -6.81 -23.10
N CYS A 99 1.22 -5.65 -23.00
CA CYS A 99 1.07 -4.69 -24.10
C CYS A 99 1.29 -3.26 -23.59
N PRO A 100 2.50 -2.90 -23.14
CA PRO A 100 2.77 -1.56 -22.63
C PRO A 100 2.82 -0.54 -23.77
N THR A 101 2.36 0.69 -23.54
CA THR A 101 2.46 1.80 -24.49
C THR A 101 3.42 2.86 -23.95
N LYS A 102 3.73 3.88 -24.76
CA LYS A 102 4.55 5.03 -24.33
C LYS A 102 4.00 5.70 -23.07
N ARG A 103 2.66 5.75 -22.90
CA ARG A 103 2.01 6.30 -21.69
C ARG A 103 2.38 5.49 -20.45
N HIS A 104 2.29 4.17 -20.53
CA HIS A 104 2.66 3.27 -19.43
C HIS A 104 4.14 3.40 -19.06
N TRP A 105 5.03 3.48 -20.06
CA TRP A 105 6.46 3.66 -19.81
C TRP A 105 6.79 5.02 -19.16
N ASN A 106 6.10 6.09 -19.57
CA ASN A 106 6.23 7.39 -18.91
C ASN A 106 5.79 7.31 -17.44
N GLY A 107 4.76 6.52 -17.13
CA GLY A 107 4.35 6.28 -15.74
C GLY A 107 5.42 5.55 -14.92
N VAL A 108 6.08 4.54 -15.51
CA VAL A 108 7.22 3.85 -14.86
C VAL A 108 8.37 4.83 -14.60
N LYS A 109 8.71 5.68 -15.58
CA LYS A 109 9.73 6.73 -15.41
C LYS A 109 9.35 7.71 -14.30
N GLN A 110 8.06 8.02 -14.14
CA GLN A 110 7.61 8.88 -13.06
C GLN A 110 7.90 8.28 -11.69
N ILE A 111 7.65 6.99 -11.49
CA ILE A 111 8.02 6.29 -10.25
C ILE A 111 9.52 6.42 -10.02
N PHE A 112 10.36 6.20 -11.04
CA PHE A 112 11.80 6.38 -10.90
C PHE A 112 12.21 7.81 -10.53
N ARG A 113 11.59 8.83 -11.13
CA ARG A 113 11.83 10.24 -10.77
C ARG A 113 11.39 10.56 -9.34
N TYR A 114 10.31 9.95 -8.88
CA TYR A 114 9.86 10.08 -7.50
C TYR A 114 10.85 9.42 -6.53
N LEU A 115 11.28 8.18 -6.82
CA LEU A 115 12.33 7.48 -6.06
C LEU A 115 13.63 8.28 -6.03
N GLN A 116 13.98 8.95 -7.14
CA GLN A 116 15.13 9.84 -7.24
C GLN A 116 15.04 11.05 -6.29
N GLY A 117 13.84 11.60 -6.08
CA GLY A 117 13.60 12.70 -5.13
C GLY A 117 13.45 12.26 -3.68
N THR A 118 13.27 10.97 -3.45
CA THR A 118 12.94 10.39 -2.13
C THR A 118 13.90 9.26 -1.74
N LYS A 119 15.17 9.37 -2.14
CA LYS A 119 16.17 8.30 -1.92
C LYS A 119 16.43 8.02 -0.45
N ASP A 120 16.26 9.06 0.34
CA ASP A 120 16.48 9.10 1.78
C ASP A 120 15.24 8.66 2.57
N LEU A 121 14.11 8.37 1.91
CA LEU A 121 12.95 7.72 2.55
C LEU A 121 13.17 6.21 2.66
N GLY A 122 12.85 5.67 3.83
CA GLY A 122 12.80 4.24 4.07
C GLY A 122 11.95 3.92 5.29
N LEU A 123 11.72 2.62 5.51
CA LEU A 123 11.08 2.13 6.72
C LEU A 123 12.03 2.31 7.91
N TYR A 124 11.54 2.97 8.96
CA TYR A 124 12.32 3.23 10.16
C TYR A 124 11.76 2.43 11.33
N PHE A 125 12.42 1.31 11.63
CA PHE A 125 12.10 0.48 12.80
C PHE A 125 12.75 1.09 14.05
N ALA A 126 12.01 1.95 14.74
CA ALA A 126 12.40 2.37 16.09
C ALA A 126 12.39 1.17 17.03
N ASN A 127 13.18 1.18 18.10
CA ASN A 127 13.04 0.21 19.18
C ASN A 127 11.85 0.64 20.06
N PRO A 128 10.64 0.06 19.90
CA PRO A 128 9.50 0.46 20.68
C PRO A 128 9.51 -0.40 21.93
N SER A 129 9.57 0.21 23.11
CA SER A 129 9.49 -0.52 24.37
C SER A 129 8.22 -1.39 24.47
N LYS A 130 7.15 -1.04 23.75
CA LYS A 130 5.94 -1.84 23.48
C LYS A 130 5.30 -1.43 22.15
N GLY A 131 5.38 -2.27 21.12
CA GLY A 131 4.65 -2.07 19.85
C GLY A 131 3.39 -2.91 19.80
N SER A 132 2.23 -2.26 19.60
CA SER A 132 0.99 -2.95 19.24
C SER A 132 0.84 -3.02 17.72
N LEU A 133 0.18 -4.08 17.25
CA LEU A 133 -0.22 -4.21 15.86
C LEU A 133 -1.43 -3.30 15.60
N TYR A 134 -1.37 -2.52 14.52
CA TYR A 134 -2.49 -1.73 14.02
C TYR A 134 -2.66 -1.99 12.53
N GLY A 135 -3.89 -2.23 12.09
CA GLY A 135 -4.24 -2.38 10.69
C GLY A 135 -5.05 -1.19 10.19
N PHE A 136 -4.89 -0.93 8.91
CA PHE A 136 -5.52 0.17 8.19
C PHE A 136 -5.99 -0.41 6.86
N ALA A 137 -7.26 -0.24 6.53
CA ALA A 137 -7.82 -0.69 5.26
C ALA A 137 -8.59 0.46 4.60
N ASP A 138 -8.62 0.43 3.27
CA ASP A 138 -9.21 1.47 2.41
C ASP A 138 -9.48 0.89 1.02
N THR A 139 -10.46 1.47 0.33
CA THR A 139 -10.69 1.19 -1.09
C THR A 139 -10.72 2.41 -1.99
N GLY A 140 -10.03 2.28 -3.12
CA GLY A 140 -10.37 3.07 -4.30
C GLY A 140 -11.58 2.47 -5.00
N TYR A 141 -12.80 2.88 -4.62
CA TYR A 141 -14.02 2.45 -5.30
C TYR A 141 -13.98 2.82 -6.79
N LEU A 142 -14.26 1.86 -7.68
CA LEU A 142 -14.20 2.04 -9.13
C LEU A 142 -12.88 2.64 -9.65
N SER A 143 -11.78 2.41 -8.91
CA SER A 143 -10.44 2.87 -9.31
C SER A 143 -9.97 2.37 -10.68
N ASP A 144 -10.60 1.33 -11.24
CA ASP A 144 -10.44 0.89 -12.62
C ASP A 144 -11.74 1.19 -13.39
N PRO A 145 -11.85 2.37 -14.03
CA PRO A 145 -13.08 2.78 -14.71
C PRO A 145 -13.38 1.94 -15.95
N HIS A 146 -12.37 1.28 -16.54
CA HIS A 146 -12.51 0.50 -17.77
C HIS A 146 -13.27 -0.82 -17.57
N ILE A 147 -13.14 -1.41 -16.38
CA ILE A 147 -13.77 -2.70 -16.04
C ILE A 147 -14.61 -2.63 -14.75
N GLY A 148 -14.82 -1.41 -14.24
CA GLY A 148 -15.58 -1.15 -13.02
C GLY A 148 -15.05 -1.88 -11.79
N ARG A 149 -13.72 -1.98 -11.64
CA ARG A 149 -13.11 -2.69 -10.49
C ARG A 149 -12.54 -1.72 -9.48
N SER A 150 -12.81 -1.99 -8.21
CA SER A 150 -12.20 -1.26 -7.10
C SER A 150 -10.80 -1.82 -6.80
N GLN A 151 -10.02 -1.06 -6.03
CA GLN A 151 -8.70 -1.46 -5.57
C GLN A 151 -8.67 -1.45 -4.05
N THR A 152 -8.36 -2.59 -3.47
CA THR A 152 -8.18 -2.76 -2.03
C THR A 152 -6.76 -2.36 -1.64
N GLY A 153 -6.65 -1.51 -0.64
CA GLY A 153 -5.41 -1.19 0.06
C GLY A 153 -5.48 -1.62 1.52
N TYR A 154 -4.39 -2.14 2.05
CA TYR A 154 -4.21 -2.21 3.50
C TYR A 154 -2.76 -1.98 3.89
N VAL A 155 -2.54 -1.53 5.12
CA VAL A 155 -1.23 -1.46 5.76
C VAL A 155 -1.35 -1.84 7.22
N PHE A 156 -0.43 -2.67 7.67
CA PHE A 156 -0.23 -3.05 9.06
C PHE A 156 1.03 -2.39 9.59
N THR A 157 0.93 -1.78 10.76
CA THR A 157 2.05 -1.15 11.45
C THR A 157 2.30 -1.80 12.80
N MET A 158 3.57 -1.85 13.19
CA MET A 158 4.04 -2.28 14.50
C MET A 158 5.01 -1.22 15.02
N GLY A 159 4.73 -0.68 16.20
CA GLY A 159 5.56 0.41 16.75
C GLY A 159 5.65 1.64 15.84
N GLY A 160 4.58 1.92 15.07
CA GLY A 160 4.52 3.03 14.11
C GLY A 160 5.22 2.78 12.77
N THR A 161 5.79 1.59 12.55
CA THR A 161 6.47 1.23 11.29
C THR A 161 5.63 0.25 10.50
N ALA A 162 5.49 0.43 9.19
CA ALA A 162 4.81 -0.54 8.33
C ALA A 162 5.56 -1.87 8.29
N ILE A 163 4.85 -2.98 8.49
CA ILE A 163 5.40 -4.34 8.49
C ILE A 163 4.76 -5.26 7.44
N SER A 164 3.53 -4.96 7.03
CA SER A 164 2.84 -5.66 5.94
C SER A 164 1.91 -4.65 5.26
N TRP A 165 1.78 -4.74 3.95
CA TRP A 165 0.89 -3.90 3.18
C TRP A 165 0.54 -4.58 1.87
N ARG A 166 -0.57 -4.14 1.28
CA ARG A 166 -0.98 -4.59 -0.03
C ARG A 166 -1.73 -3.49 -0.74
N SER A 167 -1.58 -3.47 -2.05
CA SER A 167 -2.51 -2.80 -2.94
C SER A 167 -2.85 -3.75 -4.07
N THR A 168 -4.12 -4.08 -4.24
CA THR A 168 -4.54 -5.05 -5.25
C THR A 168 -5.89 -4.69 -5.84
N LYS A 169 -6.04 -4.93 -7.13
CA LYS A 169 -7.34 -4.85 -7.80
C LYS A 169 -8.27 -5.92 -7.23
N GLN A 170 -9.52 -5.58 -6.95
CA GLN A 170 -10.52 -6.53 -6.49
C GLN A 170 -10.89 -7.51 -7.62
N THR A 171 -11.00 -8.79 -7.26
CA THR A 171 -11.37 -9.87 -8.18
C THR A 171 -12.88 -9.93 -8.45
N MET A 172 -13.70 -9.24 -7.64
CA MET A 172 -15.14 -9.06 -7.83
C MET A 172 -15.48 -7.59 -8.10
N THR A 173 -16.52 -7.33 -8.89
CA THR A 173 -17.02 -5.98 -9.12
C THR A 173 -17.88 -5.62 -7.92
N ALA A 174 -17.45 -4.61 -7.16
CA ALA A 174 -18.25 -4.08 -6.08
C ALA A 174 -19.43 -3.30 -6.65
N THR A 175 -20.61 -3.55 -6.10
CA THR A 175 -21.89 -2.92 -6.47
C THR A 175 -22.13 -1.59 -5.75
N SER A 176 -21.29 -1.27 -4.75
CA SER A 176 -21.32 -0.01 -3.99
C SER A 176 -19.96 0.22 -3.32
N SER A 177 -19.68 1.45 -2.90
CA SER A 177 -18.50 1.77 -2.08
C SER A 177 -18.45 0.92 -0.81
N ASN A 178 -19.56 0.82 -0.08
CA ASN A 178 -19.66 -0.04 1.10
C ASN A 178 -19.32 -1.52 0.81
N HIS A 179 -19.75 -2.07 -0.33
CA HIS A 179 -19.37 -3.43 -0.72
C HIS A 179 -17.86 -3.53 -1.00
N ALA A 180 -17.25 -2.53 -1.63
CA ALA A 180 -15.81 -2.52 -1.83
C ALA A 180 -15.06 -2.49 -0.49
N GLU A 181 -15.47 -1.65 0.46
CA GLU A 181 -14.85 -1.57 1.79
C GLU A 181 -14.98 -2.87 2.57
N ILE A 182 -16.13 -3.55 2.51
CA ILE A 182 -16.29 -4.89 3.09
C ILE A 182 -15.29 -5.89 2.50
N LEU A 183 -14.97 -5.79 1.21
CA LEU A 183 -13.95 -6.64 0.60
C LEU A 183 -12.54 -6.28 1.08
N ALA A 184 -12.24 -4.98 1.29
CA ALA A 184 -10.95 -4.57 1.82
C ALA A 184 -10.73 -4.99 3.27
N ILE A 185 -11.69 -4.72 4.15
CA ILE A 185 -11.60 -5.12 5.55
C ILE A 185 -11.54 -6.64 5.69
N HIS A 186 -12.20 -7.40 4.81
CA HIS A 186 -12.09 -8.86 4.77
C HIS A 186 -10.65 -9.30 4.47
N GLU A 187 -10.02 -8.75 3.42
CA GLU A 187 -8.64 -9.07 3.07
C GLU A 187 -7.65 -8.63 4.16
N ALA A 188 -7.85 -7.44 4.75
CA ALA A 188 -7.06 -6.96 5.87
C ALA A 188 -7.22 -7.86 7.10
N SER A 189 -8.42 -8.34 7.39
CA SER A 189 -8.68 -9.23 8.54
C SER A 189 -7.97 -10.58 8.40
N ARG A 190 -7.92 -11.14 7.19
CA ARG A 190 -7.16 -12.37 6.91
C ARG A 190 -5.67 -12.17 7.14
N GLU A 191 -5.12 -11.06 6.67
CA GLU A 191 -3.71 -10.68 6.92
C GLU A 191 -3.45 -10.46 8.42
N CYS A 192 -4.37 -9.79 9.12
CA CYS A 192 -4.28 -9.52 10.55
C CYS A 192 -4.14 -10.81 11.37
N VAL A 193 -5.00 -11.80 11.12
CA VAL A 193 -4.96 -13.10 11.81
C VAL A 193 -3.62 -13.81 11.53
N TRP A 194 -3.15 -13.79 10.28
CA TRP A 194 -1.86 -14.35 9.93
C TRP A 194 -0.71 -13.64 10.67
N LEU A 195 -0.69 -12.30 10.68
CA LEU A 195 0.31 -11.51 11.38
C LEU A 195 0.31 -11.78 12.89
N ARG A 196 -0.86 -11.83 13.54
CA ARG A 196 -0.97 -12.16 14.97
C ARG A 196 -0.33 -13.51 15.27
N ASN A 197 -0.62 -14.53 14.48
CA ASN A 197 -0.04 -15.86 14.64
C ASN A 197 1.50 -15.84 14.48
N VAL A 198 2.01 -15.15 13.46
CA VAL A 198 3.47 -15.04 13.21
C VAL A 198 4.15 -14.27 14.34
N ILE A 199 3.58 -13.15 14.79
CA ILE A 199 4.13 -12.33 15.87
C ILE A 199 4.16 -13.11 17.18
N GLN A 200 3.08 -13.81 17.52
CA GLN A 200 3.01 -14.63 18.72
C GLN A 200 4.02 -15.79 18.67
N HIS A 201 4.15 -16.46 17.52
CA HIS A 201 5.14 -17.51 17.33
C HIS A 201 6.58 -17.01 17.50
N ILE A 202 6.92 -15.85 16.91
CA ILE A 202 8.25 -15.23 17.05
C ILE A 202 8.49 -14.84 18.52
N ARG A 203 7.53 -14.18 19.17
CA ARG A 203 7.65 -13.78 20.58
C ARG A 203 7.88 -14.98 21.49
N GLY A 204 7.08 -16.04 21.33
CA GLY A 204 7.24 -17.28 22.08
C GLY A 204 8.61 -17.93 21.86
N SER A 205 9.05 -18.00 20.60
CA SER A 205 10.37 -18.57 20.24
C SER A 205 11.54 -17.75 20.78
N CYS A 206 11.37 -16.44 20.95
CA CYS A 206 12.37 -15.53 21.51
C CYS A 206 12.28 -15.39 23.05
N GLY A 207 11.41 -16.16 23.72
CA GLY A 207 11.22 -16.07 25.18
C GLY A 207 10.58 -14.75 25.65
N ILE A 208 9.95 -14.02 24.74
CA ILE A 208 9.19 -12.80 25.05
C ILE A 208 7.82 -13.25 25.54
N ILE A 209 7.65 -13.31 26.86
CA ILE A 209 6.37 -13.63 27.49
C ILE A 209 5.39 -12.52 27.13
N SER A 210 4.35 -12.88 26.37
CA SER A 210 3.24 -11.98 26.07
C SER A 210 2.03 -12.44 26.88
N ASP A 211 1.44 -11.52 27.64
CA ASP A 211 0.07 -11.69 28.10
C ASP A 211 -0.87 -11.85 26.88
N LYS A 212 -2.10 -12.28 27.14
CA LYS A 212 -3.16 -12.39 26.14
C LYS A 212 -3.24 -11.07 25.35
N GLU A 213 -2.83 -11.10 24.08
CA GLU A 213 -2.77 -9.88 23.28
C GLU A 213 -4.18 -9.31 23.11
N PRO A 214 -4.36 -7.99 23.31
CA PRO A 214 -5.63 -7.36 23.01
C PRO A 214 -6.01 -7.56 21.53
N PRO A 215 -7.30 -7.41 21.19
CA PRO A 215 -7.75 -7.40 19.81
C PRO A 215 -6.94 -6.40 18.99
N THR A 216 -6.55 -6.77 17.77
CA THR A 216 -5.86 -5.85 16.87
C THR A 216 -6.85 -4.83 16.33
N VAL A 217 -6.55 -3.55 16.46
CA VAL A 217 -7.42 -2.50 15.92
C VAL A 217 -7.22 -2.40 14.41
N LEU A 218 -8.30 -2.63 13.65
CA LEU A 218 -8.39 -2.36 12.22
C LEU A 218 -9.18 -1.06 12.04
N TYR A 219 -8.56 -0.08 11.41
CA TYR A 219 -9.21 1.18 11.11
C TYR A 219 -9.81 1.18 9.71
N GLU A 220 -11.03 1.69 9.64
CA GLU A 220 -11.82 1.92 8.43
C GLU A 220 -12.39 3.34 8.47
N ASP A 221 -12.66 3.94 7.31
CA ASP A 221 -13.26 5.28 7.22
C ASP A 221 -14.76 5.24 6.87
N ASN A 222 -15.24 4.12 6.32
CA ASN A 222 -16.62 3.96 5.92
C ASN A 222 -17.53 3.59 7.10
N ALA A 223 -18.31 4.57 7.57
CA ALA A 223 -19.23 4.39 8.69
C ALA A 223 -20.26 3.27 8.46
N ALA A 224 -20.75 3.08 7.23
CA ALA A 224 -21.71 2.01 6.93
C ALA A 224 -21.06 0.62 7.06
N CYS A 225 -19.80 0.48 6.62
CA CYS A 225 -19.03 -0.74 6.77
C CYS A 225 -18.80 -1.06 8.25
N ILE A 226 -18.37 -0.06 9.03
CA ILE A 226 -18.12 -0.20 10.47
C ILE A 226 -19.39 -0.62 11.21
N THR A 227 -20.53 0.02 10.92
CA THR A 227 -21.81 -0.32 11.55
C THR A 227 -22.24 -1.74 11.20
N GLN A 228 -22.13 -2.16 9.93
CA GLN A 228 -22.46 -3.52 9.52
C GLN A 228 -21.60 -4.59 10.20
N LEU A 229 -20.32 -4.28 10.46
CA LEU A 229 -19.43 -5.18 11.20
C LEU A 229 -19.72 -5.23 12.70
N LYS A 230 -20.26 -4.16 13.29
CA LYS A 230 -20.60 -4.09 14.72
C LYS A 230 -21.97 -4.71 15.03
N GLU A 231 -22.98 -4.36 14.26
CA GLU A 231 -24.37 -4.78 14.47
C GLU A 231 -24.63 -6.20 13.92
N GLY A 232 -23.69 -6.73 13.14
CA GLY A 232 -23.82 -8.01 12.46
C GLY A 232 -24.63 -7.90 11.19
N TYR A 233 -24.79 -9.04 10.51
CA TYR A 233 -25.43 -9.09 9.21
C TYR A 233 -26.91 -8.70 9.28
N ILE A 234 -27.21 -7.44 9.00
CA ILE A 234 -28.57 -6.97 8.76
C ILE A 234 -28.91 -7.32 7.30
N LYS A 235 -29.76 -8.34 7.09
CA LYS A 235 -30.36 -8.66 5.79
C LYS A 235 -31.27 -7.51 5.35
N GLY A 236 -30.71 -6.54 4.63
CA GLY A 236 -31.46 -5.54 3.90
C GLY A 236 -31.39 -5.80 2.40
N ASP A 237 -32.33 -5.24 1.63
CA ASP A 237 -32.30 -5.33 0.16
C ASP A 237 -30.99 -4.79 -0.45
N ARG A 238 -30.31 -3.89 0.26
CA ARG A 238 -29.05 -3.27 -0.15
C ARG A 238 -27.81 -4.11 0.18
N THR A 239 -27.90 -5.15 1.01
CA THR A 239 -26.77 -6.00 1.42
C THR A 239 -26.98 -7.48 1.10
N LYS A 240 -28.17 -7.88 0.60
CA LYS A 240 -28.49 -9.26 0.22
C LYS A 240 -27.57 -9.88 -0.84
N HIS A 241 -26.93 -9.06 -1.65
CA HIS A 241 -26.02 -9.50 -2.71
C HIS A 241 -24.58 -9.72 -2.21
N ILE A 242 -24.27 -9.32 -0.97
CA ILE A 242 -22.94 -9.51 -0.37
C ILE A 242 -22.88 -10.93 0.20
N LEU A 243 -21.91 -11.72 -0.25
CA LEU A 243 -21.79 -13.13 0.14
C LEU A 243 -21.54 -13.26 1.66
N PRO A 244 -22.23 -14.17 2.36
CA PRO A 244 -22.08 -14.34 3.80
C PRO A 244 -20.64 -14.60 4.28
N LYS A 245 -19.80 -15.22 3.44
CA LYS A 245 -18.38 -15.48 3.75
C LYS A 245 -17.58 -14.21 4.06
N PHE A 246 -18.02 -13.04 3.58
CA PHE A 246 -17.36 -11.77 3.85
C PHE A 246 -17.66 -11.22 5.26
N PHE A 247 -18.58 -11.85 6.01
CA PHE A 247 -18.79 -11.56 7.44
C PHE A 247 -17.84 -12.33 8.36
N PHE A 248 -16.85 -13.05 7.82
CA PHE A 248 -15.73 -13.63 8.58
C PHE A 248 -15.09 -12.60 9.53
N THR A 249 -14.95 -11.35 9.09
CA THR A 249 -14.45 -10.23 9.90
C THR A 249 -15.30 -9.98 11.15
N HIS A 250 -16.62 -10.09 11.04
CA HIS A 250 -17.51 -9.93 12.19
C HIS A 250 -17.35 -11.08 13.19
N ASP A 251 -17.12 -12.31 12.73
CA ASP A 251 -16.85 -13.44 13.62
C ASP A 251 -15.51 -13.25 14.38
N LEU A 252 -14.48 -12.71 13.71
CA LEU A 252 -13.22 -12.32 14.35
C LEU A 252 -13.39 -11.19 15.39
N GLN A 253 -14.33 -10.28 15.15
CA GLN A 253 -14.64 -9.23 16.12
C GLN A 253 -15.36 -9.79 17.35
N LYS A 254 -16.25 -10.78 17.16
CA LYS A 254 -16.91 -11.50 18.25
C LYS A 254 -15.96 -12.37 19.07
N SER A 255 -14.97 -12.99 18.43
CA SER A 255 -13.94 -13.78 19.14
C SER A 255 -12.92 -12.92 19.87
N GLY A 256 -12.87 -11.60 19.59
CA GLY A 256 -11.89 -10.68 20.18
C GLY A 256 -10.51 -10.74 19.52
N ASP A 257 -10.41 -11.26 18.30
CA ASP A 257 -9.15 -11.25 17.55
C ASP A 257 -8.86 -9.87 16.96
N ILE A 258 -9.91 -9.17 16.54
CA ILE A 258 -9.85 -7.83 15.95
C ILE A 258 -10.87 -6.87 16.58
N SER A 259 -10.64 -5.58 16.44
CA SER A 259 -11.59 -4.52 16.78
C SER A 259 -11.64 -3.51 15.63
N VAL A 260 -12.82 -3.23 15.08
CA VAL A 260 -12.97 -2.27 13.98
C VAL A 260 -13.35 -0.90 14.52
N ALA A 261 -12.55 0.11 14.17
CA ALA A 261 -12.71 1.48 14.63
C ALA A 261 -12.70 2.48 13.46
N SER A 262 -13.40 3.60 13.63
CA SER A 262 -13.28 4.72 12.69
C SER A 262 -11.94 5.43 12.91
N SER A 263 -11.34 5.93 11.85
CA SER A 263 -10.28 6.94 11.98
C SER A 263 -10.57 8.17 11.14
N PHE A 264 -10.40 9.34 11.75
CA PHE A 264 -10.39 10.63 11.06
C PHE A 264 -9.07 10.92 10.32
N ARG A 265 -8.05 10.08 10.50
CA ARG A 265 -6.74 10.20 9.85
C ARG A 265 -6.22 8.82 9.52
N LEU A 266 -6.43 8.37 8.28
CA LEU A 266 -5.77 7.17 7.79
C LEU A 266 -4.85 7.46 6.63
N ILE A 267 -3.77 6.67 6.58
CA ILE A 267 -2.81 6.52 5.50
C ILE A 267 -1.90 7.74 5.20
N ARG A 268 -2.22 8.94 5.67
CA ARG A 268 -1.38 10.13 5.41
C ARG A 268 0.00 10.10 6.10
N ASP A 269 0.21 9.20 7.07
CA ASP A 269 1.43 9.14 7.88
C ASP A 269 2.10 7.73 7.92
N ILE A 270 1.99 6.89 6.88
CA ILE A 270 2.66 5.57 6.89
C ILE A 270 4.17 5.72 6.99
N GLY A 271 4.73 5.61 8.19
CA GLY A 271 6.01 4.98 8.60
C GLY A 271 7.32 5.32 7.86
N MET A 272 7.30 6.04 6.75
CA MET A 272 8.47 6.45 6.01
C MET A 272 8.98 7.74 6.62
N ARG A 273 10.20 7.67 7.13
CA ARG A 273 10.93 8.85 7.59
C ARG A 273 12.14 9.04 6.70
N ARG A 274 12.53 10.29 6.45
CA ARG A 274 13.87 10.56 5.92
C ARG A 274 14.89 10.08 6.95
N LEU A 275 15.84 9.26 6.51
CA LEU A 275 16.93 8.74 7.35
C LEU A 275 17.82 9.85 7.96
N LYS A 276 17.72 11.11 7.48
CA LYS A 276 18.51 12.26 7.94
C LYS A 276 17.80 13.22 8.89
N ASP A 277 16.48 13.09 9.13
CA ASP A 277 15.67 14.11 9.82
C ASP A 277 15.61 13.95 11.36
N LEU A 278 16.72 13.64 12.02
CA LEU A 278 16.86 13.76 13.48
C LEU A 278 16.92 15.23 13.99
N LYS A 279 16.66 16.23 13.12
CA LYS A 279 16.77 17.67 13.42
C LYS A 279 15.54 18.53 13.05
N GLY A 280 14.33 17.98 13.13
CA GLY A 280 13.09 18.76 13.28
C GLY A 280 12.59 19.55 12.06
N ARG A 281 11.49 19.06 11.44
CA ARG A 281 10.61 19.66 10.38
C ARG A 281 11.24 19.64 8.95
N LYS A 282 10.58 19.30 7.82
CA LYS A 282 9.18 19.07 7.38
C LYS A 282 9.06 17.90 6.34
N TYR A 283 7.82 17.38 6.25
CA TYR A 283 7.23 16.13 5.69
C TYR A 283 7.37 15.79 4.18
N ALA A 284 7.09 14.51 3.84
CA ALA A 284 6.35 14.08 2.66
C ALA A 284 5.79 12.65 2.84
N LEU A 285 4.46 12.51 2.98
CA LEU A 285 3.73 11.24 2.94
C LEU A 285 2.45 11.47 2.12
N HIS A 286 2.20 10.61 1.13
CA HIS A 286 0.98 10.64 0.33
C HIS A 286 0.46 9.21 0.19
N SER A 287 -0.84 9.08 0.40
CA SER A 287 -1.58 7.83 0.39
C SER A 287 -2.83 7.90 -0.47
N PHE A 288 -3.40 6.70 -0.62
CA PHE A 288 -4.64 6.32 -1.26
C PHE A 288 -5.89 7.11 -0.82
N SER A 289 -6.89 6.98 -1.68
CA SER A 289 -8.23 7.60 -1.71
C SER A 289 -8.31 9.01 -2.28
N HIS A 290 -9.12 9.13 -3.34
CA HIS A 290 -9.25 10.24 -4.28
C HIS A 290 -10.50 11.09 -4.03
N ASP A 291 -11.21 10.91 -2.90
CA ASP A 291 -12.62 11.34 -2.88
C ASP A 291 -12.89 12.73 -2.32
N HIS A 292 -11.93 13.43 -1.72
CA HIS A 292 -12.12 14.84 -1.36
C HIS A 292 -10.89 15.66 -1.74
N GLY A 293 -11.14 16.74 -2.49
CA GLY A 293 -10.14 17.61 -3.11
C GLY A 293 -8.93 17.93 -2.24
N PHE A 294 -7.80 18.13 -2.90
CA PHE A 294 -6.52 18.50 -2.30
C PHE A 294 -6.66 19.61 -1.24
N ILE A 295 -6.60 19.25 0.04
CA ILE A 295 -6.37 20.22 1.12
C ILE A 295 -4.99 19.94 1.75
N PRO A 296 -4.00 20.83 1.55
CA PRO A 296 -2.79 20.81 2.34
C PRO A 296 -3.13 21.32 3.74
N LEU A 297 -3.21 20.42 4.72
CA LEU A 297 -3.31 20.81 6.13
C LEU A 297 -1.91 21.17 6.62
N GLY A 298 -1.54 22.43 6.43
CA GLY A 298 -0.54 23.08 7.27
C GLY A 298 -1.16 23.32 8.65
N PHE A 299 -0.44 22.99 9.72
CA PHE A 299 -0.76 23.46 11.07
C PHE A 299 0.39 24.35 11.58
N PRO A 300 0.06 25.34 12.43
CA PRO A 300 0.82 26.57 12.55
C PRO A 300 2.18 26.32 13.17
N ASP A 301 3.16 27.11 12.74
CA ASP A 301 4.45 27.20 13.41
C ASP A 301 4.22 27.53 14.89
N LYS A 302 4.65 26.62 15.77
CA LYS A 302 4.89 26.97 17.15
C LYS A 302 6.19 27.77 17.20
N SER A 303 5.99 29.07 17.47
CA SER A 303 6.90 30.13 17.95
C SER A 303 8.23 30.28 17.24
#